data_AF-A0A7S2Y3L3-F1
#
_entry.id   AF-A0A7S2Y3L3-F1
#
_cell.length_a   1.000
_cell.length_b   1.000
_cell.length_c   1.000
_cell.angle_alpha   90.00
_cell.angle_beta   90.00
_cell.angle_gamma   90.00
#
_symmetry.space_group_name_H-M   'P 1'
#
loop_
_entity.id
_entity.type
_entity.pdbx_description
1 polymer ?
#
loop_
_entity_poly.entity_id
_entity_poly.type
_entity_poly.pdbx_seq_one_letter_code
_entity_poly.pdbx_strand_id
1 'polypeptide(L)'
;QLNNTKEQQYCNSPTKTTTKPNKLLPSSTMSSVEEAIEHLTKLERALDHDIKEHYEKAQARHDGSNDKGASISMRKVYRLQVHQAKILAAIIHLQELTKKSLDKDLTKEVQKIMDEHENYDDKNIEIPDDEALLARLLEGSKQHAKQARRASMANPAA
;
A
#
# COMPACT_ATOMS: atom_id res chain seq x y z
N GLN A 1 37.04 65.16 -19.30
CA GLN A 1 36.19 65.77 -18.25
C GLN A 1 36.01 64.67 -17.19
N LEU A 2 36.80 64.68 -16.12
CA LEU A 2 36.57 65.39 -14.84
C LEU A 2 35.33 64.90 -14.08
N ASN A 3 35.62 64.19 -12.97
CA ASN A 3 34.91 64.22 -11.67
C ASN A 3 33.52 63.56 -11.61
N ASN A 4 33.08 62.93 -10.51
CA ASN A 4 33.55 62.94 -9.13
C ASN A 4 33.01 61.74 -8.35
N THR A 5 33.76 61.42 -7.31
CA THR A 5 33.55 60.52 -6.18
C THR A 5 32.25 60.73 -5.41
N LYS A 6 31.73 59.62 -4.85
CA LYS A 6 31.51 59.51 -3.41
C LYS A 6 31.81 58.07 -2.97
N GLU A 7 32.93 57.96 -2.25
CA GLU A 7 33.15 56.92 -1.27
C GLU A 7 32.02 56.94 -0.23
N GLN A 8 31.50 55.77 0.13
CA GLN A 8 31.58 55.37 1.53
C GLN A 8 31.64 53.84 1.63
N GLN A 9 32.67 53.43 2.36
CA GLN A 9 33.04 52.09 2.73
C GLN A 9 31.88 51.30 3.31
N TYR A 10 31.74 50.04 2.91
CA TYR A 10 31.75 48.92 3.84
C TYR A 10 32.42 47.73 3.16
N CYS A 11 33.72 47.57 3.43
CA CYS A 11 34.37 46.27 3.24
C CYS A 11 33.90 45.35 4.37
N ASN A 12 33.41 44.17 4.03
CA ASN A 12 33.71 42.91 4.71
C ASN A 12 33.17 41.75 3.86
N SER A 13 34.07 41.11 3.12
CA SER A 13 33.92 39.75 2.59
C SER A 13 33.83 38.75 3.77
N PRO A 14 33.22 37.54 3.63
CA PRO A 14 33.74 36.52 2.73
C PRO A 14 32.67 35.77 1.91
N THR A 15 33.07 35.44 0.68
CA THR A 15 32.65 34.25 -0.09
C THR A 15 31.48 33.43 0.48
N LYS A 16 30.28 33.66 -0.07
CA LYS A 16 29.26 32.61 -0.15
C LYS A 16 29.76 31.56 -1.16
N THR A 17 30.63 30.67 -0.71
CA THR A 17 30.63 29.31 -1.25
C THR A 17 29.21 28.80 -1.06
N THR A 18 28.46 28.75 -2.15
CA THR A 18 27.23 27.98 -2.24
C THR A 18 27.63 26.51 -2.20
N THR A 19 28.00 26.09 -1.00
CA THR A 19 28.04 24.71 -0.57
C THR A 19 26.64 24.20 -0.87
N LYS A 20 26.50 23.41 -1.95
CA LYS A 20 25.43 22.43 -2.03
C LYS A 20 25.36 21.83 -0.64
N PRO A 21 24.20 21.83 0.06
CA PRO A 21 24.12 21.05 1.27
C PRO A 21 24.60 19.67 0.87
N ASN A 22 25.71 19.24 1.48
CA ASN A 22 26.09 17.85 1.52
C ASN A 22 24.79 17.14 1.86
N LYS A 23 24.21 16.46 0.86
CA LYS A 23 23.14 15.51 1.08
C LYS A 23 23.86 14.43 1.88
N LEU A 24 23.86 14.63 3.20
CA LEU A 24 24.35 13.69 4.18
C LEU A 24 23.83 12.35 3.69
N LEU A 25 24.76 11.49 3.30
CA LEU A 25 24.43 10.13 2.90
C LEU A 25 23.57 9.59 4.06
N PRO A 26 22.30 9.21 3.82
CA PRO A 26 21.48 8.69 4.89
C PRO A 26 22.19 7.45 5.42
N SER A 27 22.74 7.60 6.62
CA SER A 27 23.25 6.49 7.38
C SER A 27 22.08 5.55 7.67
N SER A 28 22.32 4.26 7.46
CA SER A 28 21.46 3.11 7.74
C SER A 28 20.50 2.68 6.63
N THR A 29 21.02 1.85 5.72
CA THR A 29 20.25 1.01 4.79
C THR A 29 19.20 0.15 5.52
N MET A 30 19.44 -0.24 6.78
CA MET A 30 18.46 -0.99 7.59
C MET A 30 17.24 -0.15 8.02
N SER A 31 17.40 1.13 8.43
CA SER A 31 16.26 2.00 8.81
C SER A 31 15.31 2.20 7.63
N SER A 32 15.84 2.36 6.41
CA SER A 32 15.02 2.53 5.21
C SER A 32 14.19 1.30 4.83
N VAL A 33 14.66 0.09 5.15
CA VAL A 33 13.89 -1.13 4.89
C VAL A 33 12.84 -1.36 5.95
N GLU A 34 13.16 -1.11 7.22
CA GLU A 34 12.19 -1.20 8.31
C GLU A 34 11.04 -0.20 8.11
N GLU A 35 11.35 1.04 7.71
CA GLU A 35 10.37 2.05 7.35
C GLU A 35 9.50 1.62 6.15
N ALA A 36 10.12 1.03 5.11
CA ALA A 36 9.39 0.51 3.96
C ALA A 36 8.46 -0.65 4.33
N ILE A 37 8.93 -1.60 5.16
CA ILE A 37 8.12 -2.71 5.66
C ILE A 37 6.96 -2.17 6.52
N GLU A 38 7.20 -1.18 7.38
CA GLU A 38 6.15 -0.56 8.19
C GLU A 38 5.10 0.11 7.30
N HIS A 39 5.53 0.83 6.27
CA HIS A 39 4.62 1.45 5.30
C HIS A 39 3.78 0.42 4.56
N LEU A 40 4.41 -0.62 4.01
CA LEU A 40 3.71 -1.72 3.33
C LEU A 40 2.74 -2.44 4.28
N THR A 41 3.09 -2.61 5.55
CA THR A 41 2.20 -3.20 6.56
C THR A 41 0.99 -2.30 6.85
N LYS A 42 1.17 -0.98 6.87
CA LYS A 42 0.04 -0.04 7.02
C LYS A 42 -0.89 -0.11 5.81
N LEU A 43 -0.35 -0.19 4.60
CA LEU A 43 -1.14 -0.38 3.38
C LEU A 43 -1.90 -1.70 3.39
N GLU A 44 -1.25 -2.80 3.82
CA GLU A 44 -1.87 -4.12 3.95
C GLU A 44 -3.09 -4.09 4.88
N ARG A 45 -2.96 -3.46 6.05
CA ARG A 45 -4.08 -3.29 7.00
C ARG A 45 -5.21 -2.42 6.45
N ALA A 46 -4.88 -1.38 5.68
CA ALA A 46 -5.89 -0.55 5.03
C ALA A 46 -6.69 -1.36 4.00
N LEU A 47 -6.01 -2.22 3.22
CA LEU A 47 -6.67 -3.13 2.28
C LEU A 47 -7.55 -4.16 2.99
N ASP A 48 -7.12 -4.69 4.14
CA ASP A 48 -7.93 -5.60 4.94
C ASP A 48 -9.28 -4.99 5.33
N HIS A 49 -9.25 -3.72 5.75
CA HIS A 49 -10.45 -2.95 6.06
C HIS A 49 -11.36 -2.81 4.82
N ASP A 50 -10.78 -2.38 3.69
CA ASP A 50 -11.54 -2.17 2.45
C ASP A 50 -12.11 -3.47 1.87
N ILE A 51 -11.36 -4.57 1.95
CA ILE A 51 -11.79 -5.92 1.57
C ILE A 51 -13.02 -6.31 2.38
N LYS A 52 -12.95 -6.16 3.70
CA LYS A 52 -14.06 -6.47 4.60
C LYS A 52 -15.29 -5.63 4.27
N GLU A 53 -15.13 -4.32 4.09
CA GLU A 53 -16.24 -3.42 3.77
C GLU A 53 -16.91 -3.79 2.42
N HIS A 54 -16.12 -4.05 1.38
CA HIS A 54 -16.66 -4.43 0.08
C HIS A 54 -17.32 -5.82 0.08
N TYR A 55 -16.81 -6.73 0.89
CA TYR A 55 -17.40 -8.05 1.09
C TYR A 55 -18.74 -7.98 1.81
N GLU A 56 -18.85 -7.19 2.89
CA GLU A 56 -20.11 -6.94 3.59
C GLU A 56 -21.15 -6.28 2.65
N LYS A 57 -20.72 -5.33 1.81
CA LYS A 57 -21.57 -4.74 0.75
C LYS A 57 -22.02 -5.79 -0.27
N ALA A 58 -21.15 -6.71 -0.67
CA ALA A 58 -21.51 -7.78 -1.59
C ALA A 58 -22.58 -8.69 -0.98
N GLN A 59 -22.40 -9.06 0.28
CA GLN A 59 -23.32 -9.91 1.02
C GLN A 59 -24.69 -9.25 1.20
N ALA A 60 -24.72 -7.98 1.63
CA ALA A 60 -25.98 -7.23 1.80
C ALA A 60 -26.76 -7.11 0.48
N ARG A 61 -26.07 -6.91 -0.66
CA ARG A 61 -26.70 -6.85 -1.99
C ARG A 61 -27.21 -8.21 -2.44
N HIS A 62 -26.44 -9.27 -2.20
CA HIS A 62 -26.87 -10.62 -2.50
C HIS A 62 -28.12 -10.98 -1.68
N ASP A 63 -28.11 -10.71 -0.37
CA ASP A 63 -29.27 -10.97 0.50
C ASP A 63 -30.51 -10.16 0.06
N GLY A 64 -30.29 -8.96 -0.51
CA GLY A 64 -31.31 -8.13 -1.16
C GLY A 64 -31.68 -8.52 -2.60
N SER A 65 -31.26 -9.69 -3.10
CA SER A 65 -31.50 -10.19 -4.47
C SER A 65 -30.96 -9.30 -5.59
N ASN A 66 -29.95 -8.46 -5.30
CA ASN A 66 -29.23 -7.65 -6.28
C ASN A 66 -27.92 -8.34 -6.68
N ASP A 67 -28.04 -9.47 -7.38
CA ASP A 67 -26.90 -10.34 -7.73
C ASP A 67 -25.86 -9.62 -8.61
N LYS A 68 -26.31 -8.75 -9.52
CA LYS A 68 -25.40 -7.93 -10.33
C LYS A 68 -24.58 -6.98 -9.46
N GLY A 69 -25.22 -6.31 -8.49
CA GLY A 69 -24.53 -5.45 -7.53
C GLY A 69 -23.61 -6.20 -6.57
N ALA A 70 -23.94 -7.45 -6.23
CA ALA A 70 -23.10 -8.34 -5.44
C ALA A 70 -21.85 -8.77 -6.24
N SER A 71 -22.02 -9.20 -7.50
CA SER A 71 -20.92 -9.57 -8.41
C SER A 71 -19.95 -8.40 -8.63
N ILE A 72 -20.44 -7.18 -8.81
CA ILE A 72 -19.59 -5.97 -8.91
C ILE A 72 -18.76 -5.76 -7.63
N SER A 73 -19.37 -5.87 -6.44
CA SER A 73 -18.61 -5.75 -5.19
C SER A 73 -17.59 -6.87 -5.02
N MET A 74 -17.94 -8.12 -5.34
CA MET A 74 -17.00 -9.24 -5.24
C MET A 74 -15.82 -9.10 -6.20
N ARG A 75 -16.04 -8.55 -7.40
CA ARG A 75 -14.96 -8.18 -8.32
C ARG A 75 -14.01 -7.15 -7.70
N LYS A 76 -14.53 -6.17 -6.97
CA LYS A 76 -13.71 -5.20 -6.22
C LYS A 76 -12.95 -5.87 -5.07
N VAL A 77 -13.58 -6.77 -4.31
CA VAL A 77 -12.91 -7.58 -3.28
C VAL A 77 -11.72 -8.35 -3.87
N TYR A 78 -11.93 -9.03 -4.98
CA TYR A 78 -10.87 -9.79 -5.65
C TYR A 78 -9.69 -8.90 -6.07
N ARG A 79 -9.96 -7.74 -6.65
CA ARG A 79 -8.92 -6.74 -6.99
C ARG A 79 -8.09 -6.34 -5.77
N LEU A 80 -8.74 -6.06 -4.65
CA LEU A 80 -8.07 -5.68 -3.41
C LEU A 80 -7.24 -6.84 -2.83
N GLN A 81 -7.75 -8.08 -2.88
CA GLN A 81 -7.00 -9.28 -2.44
C GLN A 81 -5.76 -9.55 -3.30
N VAL A 82 -5.85 -9.37 -4.61
CA VAL A 82 -4.67 -9.46 -5.50
C VAL A 82 -3.63 -8.41 -5.13
N HIS A 83 -4.06 -7.19 -4.80
CA HIS A 83 -3.15 -6.14 -4.34
C HIS A 83 -2.49 -6.51 -3.01
N GLN A 84 -3.27 -6.97 -2.04
CA GLN A 84 -2.77 -7.41 -0.74
C GLN A 84 -1.72 -8.50 -0.88
N ALA A 85 -1.95 -9.49 -1.76
CA ALA A 85 -0.99 -10.54 -2.04
C ALA A 85 0.34 -10.01 -2.60
N LYS A 86 0.30 -8.98 -3.46
CA LYS A 86 1.51 -8.31 -3.97
C LYS A 86 2.28 -7.58 -2.87
N ILE A 87 1.57 -6.87 -1.98
CA ILE A 87 2.20 -6.20 -0.82
C ILE A 87 2.87 -7.23 0.09
N LEU A 88 2.19 -8.33 0.41
CA LEU A 88 2.76 -9.40 1.23
C LEU A 88 4.01 -10.00 0.58
N ALA A 89 3.98 -10.24 -0.73
CA ALA A 89 5.16 -10.70 -1.48
C ALA A 89 6.31 -9.69 -1.42
N ALA A 90 6.02 -8.40 -1.53
CA ALA A 90 7.02 -7.33 -1.43
C ALA A 90 7.66 -7.25 -0.02
N ILE A 91 6.86 -7.39 1.04
CA ILE A 91 7.36 -7.45 2.42
C ILE A 91 8.29 -8.65 2.59
N ILE A 92 7.89 -9.83 2.13
CA ILE A 92 8.73 -11.04 2.19
C ILE A 92 10.04 -10.82 1.42
N HIS A 93 9.97 -10.21 0.22
CA HIS A 93 11.14 -9.93 -0.59
C HIS A 93 12.13 -8.99 0.13
N LEU A 94 11.64 -7.91 0.75
CA LEU A 94 12.48 -6.99 1.55
C LEU A 94 13.11 -7.69 2.78
N GLN A 95 12.35 -8.56 3.45
CA GLN A 95 12.86 -9.38 4.55
C GLN A 95 13.90 -10.42 4.10
N GLU A 96 13.86 -10.88 2.85
CA GLU A 96 14.89 -11.76 2.29
C GLU A 96 16.14 -11.00 1.87
N LEU A 97 15.99 -9.84 1.26
CA LEU A 97 17.12 -8.99 0.86
C LEU A 97 17.94 -8.53 2.07
N THR A 98 17.26 -8.18 3.17
CA THR A 98 17.92 -7.82 4.45
C THR A 98 18.73 -8.96 5.03
N LYS A 99 18.28 -10.21 4.90
CA LYS A 99 19.04 -11.41 5.33
C LYS A 99 20.28 -11.69 4.47
N LYS A 100 20.30 -11.23 3.21
CA LYS A 100 21.37 -11.51 2.22
C LYS A 100 22.50 -10.46 2.21
N SER A 101 22.43 -9.41 3.02
CA SER A 101 23.49 -8.38 3.20
C SER A 101 23.98 -7.71 1.90
N LEU A 102 23.06 -7.37 0.98
CA LEU A 102 23.36 -6.67 -0.28
C LEU A 102 22.94 -5.19 -0.22
N ASP A 103 23.63 -4.39 0.60
CA ASP A 103 23.23 -3.01 0.93
C ASP A 103 23.02 -2.08 -0.28
N LYS A 104 23.80 -2.24 -1.37
CA LYS A 104 23.73 -1.34 -2.53
C LYS A 104 22.56 -1.64 -3.47
N ASP A 105 22.14 -2.89 -3.55
CA ASP A 105 20.99 -3.31 -4.35
C ASP A 105 19.68 -3.09 -3.57
N LEU A 106 19.76 -3.13 -2.23
CA LEU A 106 18.65 -2.93 -1.31
C LEU A 106 17.97 -1.56 -1.48
N THR A 107 18.73 -0.46 -1.56
CA THR A 107 18.11 0.89 -1.66
C THR A 107 17.33 1.07 -2.97
N LYS A 108 17.83 0.54 -4.09
CA LYS A 108 17.14 0.66 -5.39
C LYS A 108 15.87 -0.20 -5.41
N GLU A 109 15.95 -1.41 -4.87
CA GLU A 109 14.80 -2.31 -4.84
C GLU A 109 13.72 -1.81 -3.87
N VAL A 110 14.11 -1.27 -2.71
CA VAL A 110 13.18 -0.60 -1.79
C VAL A 110 12.44 0.54 -2.49
N GLN A 111 13.16 1.43 -3.17
CA GLN A 111 12.53 2.57 -3.86
C GLN A 111 11.55 2.08 -4.94
N LYS A 112 11.96 1.12 -5.77
CA LYS A 112 11.12 0.53 -6.82
C LYS A 112 9.85 -0.09 -6.24
N ILE A 113 9.95 -0.84 -5.15
CA ILE A 113 8.81 -1.46 -4.47
C ILE A 113 7.87 -0.41 -3.92
N MET A 114 8.40 0.63 -3.27
CA MET A 114 7.60 1.72 -2.73
C MET A 114 6.87 2.49 -3.84
N ASP A 115 7.57 2.84 -4.93
CA ASP A 115 6.99 3.52 -6.09
C ASP A 115 5.87 2.68 -6.76
N GLU A 116 6.04 1.36 -6.84
CA GLU A 116 5.05 0.44 -7.41
C GLU A 116 3.76 0.38 -6.57
N HIS A 117 3.87 0.42 -5.24
CA HIS A 117 2.73 0.25 -4.33
C HIS A 117 2.06 1.58 -3.93
N GLU A 118 2.76 2.71 -4.01
CA GLU A 118 2.18 4.04 -3.80
C GLU A 118 1.25 4.46 -4.95
N ASN A 119 1.51 3.97 -6.17
CA ASN A 119 0.77 4.31 -7.38
C ASN A 119 -0.19 3.21 -7.85
N TYR A 120 -0.63 2.34 -6.95
CA TYR A 120 -1.45 1.19 -7.33
C TYR A 120 -2.84 1.60 -7.85
N ASP A 121 -3.10 1.34 -9.13
CA ASP A 121 -4.42 1.50 -9.75
C ASP A 121 -5.12 0.15 -9.84
N ASP A 122 -6.17 -0.03 -9.04
CA ASP A 122 -6.96 -1.26 -9.03
C ASP A 122 -7.62 -1.55 -10.39
N LYS A 123 -7.79 -0.54 -11.25
CA LYS A 123 -8.35 -0.70 -12.60
C LYS A 123 -7.51 -1.58 -13.51
N ASN A 124 -6.20 -1.66 -13.27
CA ASN A 124 -5.26 -2.41 -14.12
C ASN A 124 -5.18 -3.91 -13.81
N ILE A 125 -5.90 -4.38 -12.79
CA ILE A 125 -5.97 -5.81 -12.47
C ILE A 125 -6.99 -6.48 -13.39
N GLU A 126 -6.52 -7.41 -14.20
CA GLU A 126 -7.39 -8.32 -14.94
C GLU A 126 -8.12 -9.24 -13.95
N ILE A 127 -9.45 -9.18 -13.96
CA ILE A 127 -10.27 -10.13 -13.21
C ILE A 127 -10.75 -11.19 -14.21
N PRO A 128 -10.57 -12.49 -13.94
CA PRO A 128 -11.19 -13.51 -14.75
C PRO A 128 -12.72 -13.30 -14.76
N ASP A 129 -13.33 -13.27 -15.94
CA ASP A 129 -14.79 -13.08 -16.11
C ASP A 129 -15.59 -14.36 -15.80
N ASP A 130 -15.09 -15.13 -14.84
CA ASP A 130 -15.69 -16.39 -14.40
C ASP A 130 -16.74 -16.09 -13.34
N GLU A 131 -17.92 -15.67 -13.79
CA GLU A 131 -19.12 -15.49 -12.94
C GLU A 131 -19.45 -16.76 -12.14
N ALA A 132 -19.05 -17.95 -12.62
CA ALA A 132 -19.27 -19.20 -11.87
C ALA A 132 -18.31 -19.33 -10.67
N LEU A 133 -17.07 -18.85 -10.78
CA LEU A 133 -16.14 -18.74 -9.65
C LEU A 133 -16.63 -17.71 -8.62
N LEU A 134 -17.08 -16.54 -9.08
CA LEU A 134 -17.66 -15.49 -8.22
C LEU A 134 -18.92 -15.97 -7.48
N ALA A 135 -19.81 -16.68 -8.18
CA ALA A 135 -21.00 -17.28 -7.59
C ALA A 135 -20.65 -18.37 -6.56
N ARG A 136 -19.65 -19.22 -6.81
CA ARG A 136 -19.19 -20.23 -5.84
C ARG A 136 -18.61 -19.60 -4.57
N LEU A 137 -17.84 -18.52 -4.70
CA LEU A 137 -17.31 -17.78 -3.56
C LEU A 137 -18.43 -17.15 -2.70
N LEU A 138 -19.44 -16.58 -3.36
CA LEU A 138 -20.64 -16.05 -2.69
C LEU A 138 -21.46 -17.15 -2.00
N GLU A 139 -21.62 -18.31 -2.64
CA GLU A 139 -22.35 -19.44 -2.08
C GLU A 139 -21.64 -20.00 -0.83
N GLY A 140 -20.31 -20.15 -0.88
CA GLY A 140 -19.50 -20.54 0.29
C GLY A 140 -19.61 -19.55 1.45
N SER A 141 -19.63 -18.26 1.15
CA SER A 141 -19.87 -17.18 2.12
C SER A 141 -21.21 -17.33 2.86
N LYS A 142 -22.32 -17.60 2.14
CA LYS A 142 -23.64 -17.80 2.76
C LYS A 142 -23.66 -18.97 3.74
N GLN A 143 -22.99 -20.06 3.40
CA GLN A 143 -22.92 -21.23 4.27
C GLN A 143 -22.17 -20.92 5.56
N HIS A 144 -21.04 -20.21 5.48
CA HIS A 144 -20.29 -19.73 6.64
C HIS A 144 -21.11 -18.77 7.51
N ALA A 145 -21.79 -17.79 6.90
CA ALA A 145 -22.64 -16.84 7.63
C ALA A 145 -23.82 -17.53 8.33
N LYS A 146 -24.44 -18.52 7.68
CA LYS A 146 -25.53 -19.33 8.26
C LYS A 146 -25.04 -20.18 9.43
N GLN A 147 -23.82 -20.72 9.35
CA GLN A 147 -23.18 -21.45 10.45
C GLN A 147 -22.80 -20.53 11.62
N ALA A 148 -22.21 -19.35 11.36
CA ALA A 148 -21.88 -18.37 12.39
C ALA A 148 -23.12 -17.86 13.13
N ARG A 149 -24.22 -17.58 12.40
CA ARG A 149 -25.52 -17.25 13.01
C ARG A 149 -26.07 -18.39 13.86
N ARG A 150 -25.98 -19.64 13.39
CA ARG A 150 -26.34 -20.84 14.18
C ARG A 150 -25.52 -20.95 15.46
N ALA A 151 -24.20 -20.72 15.39
CA ALA A 151 -23.31 -20.76 16.53
C ALA A 151 -23.63 -19.65 17.55
N SER A 152 -23.92 -18.44 17.09
CA SER A 152 -24.33 -17.31 17.93
C SER A 152 -25.68 -17.55 18.61
N MET A 153 -26.67 -18.15 17.92
CA MET A 153 -27.94 -18.53 18.56
C MET A 153 -27.82 -19.71 19.54
N ALA A 154 -26.82 -20.56 19.37
CA ALA A 154 -26.55 -21.67 20.30
C ALA A 154 -25.79 -21.22 21.55
N ASN A 155 -25.22 -20.01 21.57
CA ASN A 155 -24.43 -19.52 22.70
C ASN A 155 -24.67 -18.01 22.96
N PRO A 156 -25.81 -17.63 23.56
CA PRO A 156 -26.21 -16.23 23.77
C PRO A 156 -25.42 -15.48 24.86
N ALA A 157 -24.40 -16.10 25.46
CA ALA A 157 -23.63 -15.56 26.58
C ALA A 157 -22.15 -15.22 26.24
N ALA A 158 -21.79 -15.18 24.96
CA ALA A 158 -20.48 -14.76 24.47
C ALA A 158 -20.58 -13.45 23.67
#